data_AF-A0A2T2N147-F1
#
_entry.id   AF-A0A2T2N147-F1
#
_cell.length_a   1.000
_cell.length_b   1.000
_cell.length_c   1.000
_cell.angle_alpha   90.00
_cell.angle_beta   90.00
_cell.angle_gamma   90.00
#
_symmetry.space_group_name_H-M   'P 1'
#
loop_
_entity.id
_entity.type
_entity.pdbx_description
1 polymer ?
#
loop_
_entity_poly.entity_id
_entity_poly.type
_entity_poly.pdbx_seq_one_letter_code
_entity_poly.pdbx_strand_id
1 'polypeptide(L)'
;MEAWVNRPAHIRQGETAKRNGHVARPMNPFMLYRSAYFSIAGQWCSQSNSSVISSICGQSWLLEPPKVRRRYKMYAEKERSNHLEVYPDYKFNP
;
A
#
# COMPACT_ATOMS: atom_id res chain seq x y z
N MET A 1 -4.57 7.81 -1.61
CA MET A 1 -3.83 7.04 -0.58
C MET A 1 -4.09 7.52 0.83
N GLU A 2 -4.26 8.82 1.07
CA GLU A 2 -4.63 9.32 2.40
C GLU A 2 -5.92 8.67 2.96
N ALA A 3 -6.98 8.58 2.14
CA ALA A 3 -8.21 7.87 2.50
C ALA A 3 -7.97 6.38 2.85
N TRP A 4 -7.05 5.72 2.15
CA TRP A 4 -6.68 4.33 2.47
C TRP A 4 -6.07 4.23 3.85
N VAL A 5 -5.08 5.08 4.15
CA VAL A 5 -4.35 5.04 5.42
C VAL A 5 -5.25 5.41 6.60
N ASN A 6 -6.17 6.36 6.39
CA ASN A 6 -7.11 6.83 7.39
C ASN A 6 -8.39 5.99 7.50
N ARG A 7 -8.48 4.85 6.79
CA ARG A 7 -9.68 4.01 6.85
C ARG A 7 -9.90 3.49 8.28
N PRO A 8 -11.16 3.51 8.77
CA PRO A 8 -11.47 3.16 10.15
C PRO A 8 -11.27 1.68 10.43
N ALA A 9 -11.15 1.33 11.71
CA ALA A 9 -10.84 -0.02 12.18
C ALA A 9 -11.82 -1.09 11.66
N HIS A 10 -13.12 -0.79 11.63
CA HIS A 10 -14.15 -1.74 11.17
C HIS A 10 -13.99 -2.13 9.69
N ILE A 11 -13.49 -1.22 8.84
CA ILE A 11 -13.20 -1.53 7.44
C ILE A 11 -12.02 -2.50 7.34
N ARG A 12 -10.96 -2.27 8.13
CA ARG A 12 -9.78 -3.14 8.20
C ARG A 12 -10.18 -4.55 8.67
N GLN A 13 -10.95 -4.64 9.75
CA GLN A 13 -11.47 -5.92 10.26
C GLN A 13 -12.34 -6.64 9.23
N GLY A 14 -13.19 -5.90 8.50
CA GLY A 14 -13.97 -6.44 7.38
C GLY A 14 -13.11 -6.99 6.24
N GLU A 15 -11.99 -6.34 5.90
CA GLU A 15 -11.02 -6.84 4.92
C GLU A 15 -10.39 -8.18 5.38
N THR A 16 -10.05 -8.29 6.67
CA THR A 16 -9.53 -9.54 7.26
C THR A 16 -10.57 -10.65 7.25
N ALA A 17 -11.82 -10.34 7.60
CA ALA A 17 -12.92 -11.31 7.58
C ALA A 17 -13.15 -11.88 6.17
N LYS A 18 -13.11 -11.02 5.14
CA LYS A 18 -13.19 -11.42 3.72
C LYS A 18 -12.01 -12.30 3.26
N ARG A 19 -10.90 -12.30 4.00
CA ARG A 19 -9.71 -13.12 3.74
C ARG A 19 -9.61 -14.31 4.68
N ASN A 20 -10.74 -14.80 5.19
CA ASN A 20 -10.81 -15.95 6.10
C ASN A 20 -9.96 -15.75 7.35
N GLY A 21 -9.95 -14.53 7.91
CA GLY A 21 -9.15 -14.21 9.11
C GLY A 21 -7.69 -13.86 8.81
N HIS A 22 -7.24 -13.92 7.56
CA HIS A 22 -5.87 -13.56 7.21
C HIS A 22 -5.64 -12.05 7.30
N VAL A 23 -4.84 -11.65 8.30
CA VAL A 23 -4.37 -10.27 8.47
C VAL A 23 -3.22 -10.00 7.50
N ALA A 24 -3.46 -9.16 6.51
CA ALA A 24 -2.44 -8.81 5.53
C ALA A 24 -1.46 -7.77 6.06
N ARG A 25 -0.23 -7.85 5.55
CA ARG A 25 0.86 -6.94 5.93
C ARG A 25 0.47 -5.48 5.68
N PRO A 26 0.79 -4.55 6.61
CA PRO A 26 0.63 -3.13 6.34
C PRO A 26 1.52 -2.72 5.15
N MET A 27 1.01 -1.86 4.28
CA MET A 27 1.74 -1.46 3.09
C MET A 27 2.92 -0.55 3.44
N ASN A 28 4.09 -0.88 2.90
CA ASN A 28 5.27 0.00 2.95
C ASN A 28 5.12 1.21 2.01
N PRO A 29 6.04 2.20 2.04
CA PRO A 29 5.93 3.41 1.22
C PRO A 29 5.79 3.12 -0.28
N PHE A 30 6.57 2.16 -0.80
CA PHE A 30 6.52 1.78 -2.21
C PHE A 30 5.21 1.08 -2.57
N MET A 31 4.70 0.19 -1.73
CA MET A 31 3.43 -0.50 -1.98
C MET A 31 2.26 0.48 -1.99
N LEU A 32 2.30 1.51 -1.13
CA LEU A 32 1.33 2.60 -1.15
C LEU A 32 1.44 3.43 -2.44
N TYR A 33 2.66 3.75 -2.88
CA TYR A 33 2.90 4.44 -4.14
C TYR A 33 2.40 3.63 -5.34
N ARG A 34 2.84 2.37 -5.46
CA ARG A 34 2.41 1.45 -6.50
C ARG A 34 0.89 1.34 -6.55
N SER A 35 0.20 1.16 -5.41
CA SER A 35 -1.27 1.09 -5.37
C SER A 35 -1.95 2.35 -5.96
N ALA A 36 -1.37 3.54 -5.73
CA ALA A 36 -1.90 4.78 -6.27
C ALA A 36 -1.71 4.92 -7.79
N TYR A 37 -0.54 4.51 -8.29
CA TYR A 37 -0.13 4.75 -9.67
C TYR A 37 -0.32 3.53 -10.59
N PHE A 38 -0.60 2.35 -10.05
CA PHE A 38 -0.75 1.11 -10.84
C PHE A 38 -1.84 1.22 -11.90
N SER A 39 -3.01 1.76 -11.54
CA SER A 39 -4.11 1.95 -12.49
C SER A 39 -3.76 2.97 -13.56
N ILE A 40 -3.11 4.08 -13.18
CA ILE A 40 -2.66 5.12 -14.11
C ILE A 40 -1.65 4.51 -15.10
N ALA A 41 -0.60 3.87 -14.60
CA ALA A 41 0.41 3.21 -15.42
C ALA A 41 -0.20 2.12 -16.33
N GLY A 42 -1.21 1.39 -15.85
CA GLY A 42 -1.95 0.41 -16.65
C GLY A 42 -2.74 1.02 -17.81
N GLN A 43 -3.28 2.23 -17.65
CA GLN A 43 -3.97 2.93 -18.74
C GLN A 43 -3.00 3.30 -19.87
N TRP A 44 -1.81 3.80 -19.53
CA TRP A 44 -0.76 4.13 -20.51
C TRP A 44 -0.18 2.89 -21.20
N CYS A 45 -0.21 1.75 -20.52
CA CYS A 45 0.33 0.48 -21.01
C CYS A 45 -0.79 -0.52 -21.30
N SER A 46 -1.74 -0.16 -22.18
CA SER A 46 -3.01 -0.89 -22.43
C SER A 46 -2.91 -2.37 -22.84
N GLN A 47 -1.70 -2.94 -23.00
CA GLN A 47 -1.46 -4.37 -23.25
C GLN A 47 -0.34 -4.99 -22.40
N SER A 48 0.18 -4.28 -21.40
CA SER A 48 1.32 -4.77 -20.63
C SER A 48 0.88 -5.62 -19.43
N ASN A 49 1.56 -6.75 -19.25
CA ASN A 49 1.38 -7.63 -18.10
C ASN A 49 1.57 -6.86 -16.78
N SER A 50 0.84 -7.25 -15.71
CA SER A 50 0.93 -6.63 -14.38
C SER A 50 2.37 -6.55 -13.83
N SER A 51 3.24 -7.47 -14.25
CA SER A 51 4.68 -7.44 -13.94
C SER A 51 5.37 -6.20 -14.51
N VAL A 52 5.10 -5.87 -15.78
CA VAL A 52 5.68 -4.70 -16.46
C VAL A 52 5.20 -3.40 -15.80
N ILE A 53 3.91 -3.29 -15.49
CA ILE A 53 3.35 -2.13 -14.79
C ILE A 53 4.01 -1.95 -13.42
N SER A 54 4.26 -3.05 -12.69
CA SER A 54 4.96 -3.01 -11.41
C SER A 54 6.41 -2.57 -11.55
N SER A 55 7.12 -3.02 -12.60
CA SER A 55 8.48 -2.59 -12.91
C SER A 55 8.55 -1.10 -13.24
N ILE A 56 7.60 -0.58 -14.02
CA ILE A 56 7.48 0.86 -14.33
C ILE A 56 7.28 1.64 -13.03
N CYS A 57 6.33 1.24 -12.18
CA CYS A 57 6.11 1.89 -10.89
C CYS A 57 7.38 1.85 -10.01
N GLY A 58 8.15 0.77 -10.07
CA GLY A 58 9.43 0.61 -9.39
C GLY A 58 10.48 1.63 -9.86
N GLN A 59 10.62 1.80 -11.17
CA GLN A 59 11.53 2.79 -11.76
C GLN A 59 11.07 4.22 -11.42
N SER A 60 9.78 4.52 -11.59
CA SER A 60 9.22 5.83 -11.26
C SER A 60 9.46 6.20 -9.79
N TRP A 61 9.28 5.25 -8.86
CA TRP A 61 9.51 5.50 -7.44
C TRP A 61 10.94 5.94 -7.10
N LEU A 62 11.95 5.44 -7.83
CA LEU A 62 13.34 5.84 -7.64
C LEU A 62 13.60 7.27 -8.15
N LEU A 63 12.86 7.71 -9.16
CA LEU A 63 12.95 9.04 -9.77
C LEU A 63 12.09 10.10 -9.06
N GLU A 64 11.15 9.67 -8.21
CA GLU A 64 10.27 10.58 -7.49
C GLU A 64 11.03 11.57 -6.61
N PRO A 65 10.61 12.85 -6.56
CA PRO A 65 11.24 13.84 -5.70
C PRO A 65 11.22 13.45 -4.22
N PRO A 66 12.20 13.90 -3.41
CA PRO A 66 12.26 13.60 -1.98
C PRO A 66 10.98 13.96 -1.21
N LYS A 67 10.26 15.01 -1.64
CA LYS A 67 8.98 15.42 -1.05
C LYS A 67 7.91 14.34 -1.19
N VAL A 68 7.82 13.70 -2.35
CA VAL A 68 6.86 12.60 -2.61
C VAL A 68 7.25 11.38 -1.78
N ARG A 69 8.53 10.99 -1.82
CA ARG A 69 9.03 9.85 -1.03
C ARG A 69 8.78 10.03 0.47
N ARG A 70 8.99 11.24 0.99
CA ARG A 70 8.68 11.60 2.38
C ARG A 70 7.19 11.48 2.71
N ARG A 71 6.31 11.98 1.83
CA ARG A 71 4.86 11.86 2.01
C ARG A 71 4.42 10.39 2.13
N TYR A 72 4.92 9.53 1.25
CA TYR A 72 4.61 8.10 1.29
C TYR A 72 5.25 7.38 2.49
N LYS A 73 6.39 7.87 3.01
CA LYS A 73 6.96 7.42 4.27
C LYS A 73 6.02 7.70 5.45
N MET A 74 5.51 8.93 5.56
CA MET A 74 4.54 9.30 6.60
C MET A 74 3.25 8.47 6.50
N TYR A 75 2.78 8.21 5.27
CA TYR A 75 1.63 7.34 5.06
C TYR A 75 1.88 5.90 5.50
N ALA A 76 3.07 5.35 5.27
CA ALA A 76 3.41 4.00 5.72
C ALA A 76 3.54 3.91 7.24
N GLU A 77 4.10 4.93 7.88
CA GLU A 77 4.17 5.02 9.35
C GLU A 77 2.76 5.02 9.96
N LYS A 78 1.85 5.85 9.42
CA LYS A 78 0.46 5.88 9.86
C LYS A 78 -0.29 4.58 9.56
N GLU A 79 -0.04 3.96 8.41
CA GLU A 79 -0.63 2.64 8.09
C GLU A 79 -0.18 1.57 9.07
N ARG A 80 1.09 1.59 9.47
CA ARG A 80 1.65 0.68 10.47
C ARG A 80 1.02 0.91 11.84
N SER A 81 0.90 2.15 12.30
CA SER A 81 0.26 2.47 13.58
C SER A 81 -1.20 2.05 13.60
N ASN A 82 -1.99 2.45 12.60
CA ASN A 82 -3.41 2.08 12.50
C ASN A 82 -3.61 0.56 12.37
N HIS A 83 -2.68 -0.15 11.72
CA HIS A 83 -2.72 -1.61 11.67
C HIS A 83 -2.46 -2.22 13.05
N LEU A 84 -1.47 -1.72 13.79
CA LEU A 84 -1.15 -2.23 15.12
C LEU A 84 -2.26 -1.96 16.14
N GLU A 85 -2.95 -0.82 16.04
CA GLU A 85 -4.12 -0.52 16.88
C GLU A 85 -5.26 -1.53 16.68
N VAL A 86 -5.47 -2.00 15.46
CA VAL A 86 -6.53 -2.97 15.13
C VAL A 86 -6.09 -4.42 15.39
N TYR A 87 -4.81 -4.72 15.18
CA TYR A 87 -4.22 -6.04 15.33
C TYR A 87 -3.00 -5.98 16.26
N PRO A 88 -3.19 -5.78 17.58
CA PRO A 88 -2.09 -5.65 18.54
C PRO A 88 -1.24 -6.93 18.62
N ASP A 89 -1.86 -8.09 18.41
CA ASP A 89 -1.19 -9.39 18.43
C ASP A 89 -0.53 -9.78 17.10
N TYR A 90 -0.59 -8.91 16.09
CA TYR A 90 0.00 -9.21 14.79
C TYR A 90 1.52 -9.33 14.89
N LYS A 91 2.03 -10.55 14.69
CA LYS A 91 3.46 -10.83 14.57
C LYS A 91 3.80 -11.20 13.14
N PHE A 92 4.81 -10.51 12.61
CA PHE A 92 5.40 -10.86 11.33
C PHE A 92 6.19 -12.16 11.47
N ASN A 93 5.70 -13.23 10.86
CA ASN A 93 6.51 -14.42 10.59
C ASN A 93 7.07 -14.30 9.16
N PRO A 94 8.41 -14.27 9.00
CA PRO A 94 9.07 -14.17 7.70
C PRO A 94 8.67 -15.30 6.74
#